data_AF-A0A024S364-F1
#
_entry.id   AF-A0A024S364-F1
#
_cell.length_a   1.000
_cell.length_b   1.000
_cell.length_c   1.000
_cell.angle_alpha   90.00
_cell.angle_beta   90.00
_cell.angle_gamma   90.00
#
_symmetry.space_group_name_H-M   'P 1'
#
loop_
_entity.id
_entity.type
_entity.pdbx_description
1 polymer ?
#
loop_
_entity_poly.entity_id
_entity_poly.type
_entity_poly.pdbx_seq_one_letter_code
_entity_poly.pdbx_strand_id
1 'polypeptide(L)'
;MSETVQLDPEGDAVLSIKGSDGDKSYLVSSRVLSLASPVFSKMFGPNFKEGQEIRRGDCPRISLEEDDPEAMGLILSILHYKCAQVPLAMEPKELATLAMHADKYYCNEALRPWASQWCSNMKEVTAPEDHGFMLLAAYMFRSPSFSEIASRAVRQLTPNFASIWEKHEELALLPETITDTLSDQIAGGLRELHQLLQSTEVRLREQKACHSMYGLICSRCGRTLPGEAKKCHPCCNTDLLTKTCTSDHRVAEYFETLTRCELWPSLKPFTATDLSGIQERFQYARGDHKHLCGAGETCPLVRELKLLSQKADDVLQRVKGMTLEEIDIVI
;
A
#
# COMPACT_ATOMS: atom_id res chain seq x y z
N MET A 1 15.92 -35.60 -19.20
CA MET A 1 16.32 -34.43 -19.99
C MET A 1 15.07 -33.60 -20.18
N SER A 2 15.06 -32.36 -19.71
CA SER A 2 13.92 -31.45 -19.94
C SER A 2 13.78 -31.16 -21.43
N GLU A 3 12.54 -31.09 -21.89
CA GLU A 3 12.21 -30.73 -23.27
C GLU A 3 12.69 -29.30 -23.56
N THR A 4 13.33 -29.09 -24.71
CA THR A 4 13.75 -27.75 -25.12
C THR A 4 12.59 -27.05 -25.81
N VAL A 5 12.11 -25.98 -25.19
CA VAL A 5 11.04 -25.15 -25.74
C VAL A 5 11.57 -24.41 -26.96
N GLN A 6 10.94 -24.60 -28.12
CA GLN A 6 11.33 -23.93 -29.36
C GLN A 6 10.64 -22.56 -29.46
N LEU A 7 11.34 -21.50 -29.05
CA LEU A 7 10.86 -20.13 -29.23
C LEU A 7 11.09 -19.64 -30.66
N ASP A 8 12.22 -20.05 -31.25
CA ASP A 8 12.50 -19.94 -32.68
C ASP A 8 12.85 -21.33 -33.26
N PRO A 9 12.06 -21.88 -34.21
CA PRO A 9 12.40 -23.13 -34.91
C PRO A 9 13.73 -23.07 -35.69
N GLU A 10 14.16 -21.88 -36.11
CA GLU A 10 15.45 -21.64 -36.77
C GLU A 10 16.47 -21.01 -35.81
N GLY A 11 16.26 -21.15 -34.49
CA GLY A 11 17.15 -20.63 -33.48
C GLY A 11 18.57 -21.16 -33.59
N ASP A 12 19.52 -20.33 -33.19
CA ASP A 12 20.97 -20.54 -33.33
C ASP A 12 21.67 -20.66 -31.97
N ALA A 13 20.93 -20.61 -30.86
CA ALA A 13 21.47 -20.83 -29.52
C ALA A 13 20.44 -21.50 -28.60
N VAL A 14 20.93 -22.28 -27.62
CA VAL A 14 20.10 -22.86 -26.56
C VAL A 14 20.46 -22.25 -25.21
N LEU A 15 19.54 -21.53 -24.59
CA LEU A 15 19.68 -21.04 -23.22
C LEU A 15 19.15 -22.09 -22.25
N SER A 16 19.98 -22.47 -21.27
CA SER A 16 19.62 -23.40 -20.18
C SER A 16 19.60 -22.64 -18.88
N ILE A 17 18.44 -22.55 -18.24
CA ILE A 17 18.27 -21.87 -16.95
C ILE A 17 18.09 -22.95 -15.89
N LYS A 18 18.95 -22.93 -14.87
CA LYS A 18 18.92 -23.90 -13.77
C LYS A 18 17.90 -23.46 -12.74
N GLY A 19 17.06 -24.38 -12.29
CA GLY A 19 16.00 -24.11 -11.32
C GLY A 19 15.94 -25.18 -10.25
N SER A 20 15.48 -24.83 -9.05
CA SER A 20 15.22 -25.81 -7.98
C SER A 20 14.17 -26.84 -8.40
N ASP A 21 13.17 -26.40 -9.16
CA ASP A 21 12.05 -27.23 -9.64
C ASP A 21 12.31 -27.88 -11.00
N GLY A 22 13.53 -27.69 -11.53
CA GLY A 22 14.02 -28.29 -12.76
C GLY A 22 14.56 -27.29 -13.78
N ASP A 23 15.53 -27.74 -14.56
CA ASP A 23 16.17 -26.94 -15.60
C ASP A 23 15.23 -26.71 -16.78
N LYS A 24 15.13 -25.46 -17.24
CA LYS A 24 14.41 -25.11 -18.46
C LYS A 24 15.37 -24.78 -19.58
N SER A 25 15.02 -25.21 -20.80
CA SER A 25 15.85 -25.00 -21.99
C SER A 25 15.04 -24.35 -23.09
N TYR A 26 15.60 -23.33 -23.74
CA TYR A 26 14.94 -22.57 -24.79
C TYR A 26 15.83 -22.48 -26.02
N LEU A 27 15.33 -22.92 -27.18
CA LEU A 27 15.96 -22.65 -28.48
C LEU A 27 15.52 -21.25 -28.93
N VAL A 28 16.50 -20.35 -29.08
CA VAL A 28 16.30 -18.91 -29.27
C VAL A 28 17.07 -18.40 -30.49
N SER A 29 16.67 -17.23 -30.98
CA SER A 29 17.43 -16.46 -31.96
C SER A 29 18.34 -15.45 -31.25
N SER A 30 19.66 -15.66 -31.37
CA SER A 30 20.69 -14.75 -30.89
C SER A 30 20.50 -13.34 -31.44
N ARG A 31 20.00 -13.22 -32.69
CA ARG A 31 19.74 -11.94 -33.35
C ARG A 31 18.57 -11.19 -32.70
N VAL A 32 17.47 -11.88 -32.41
CA VAL A 32 16.30 -11.29 -31.72
C VAL A 32 16.72 -10.80 -30.33
N LEU A 33 17.42 -11.64 -29.56
CA LEU A 33 17.89 -11.27 -28.23
C LEU A 33 18.88 -10.09 -28.28
N SER A 34 19.80 -10.08 -29.24
CA SER A 34 20.77 -8.99 -29.43
C SER A 34 20.12 -7.65 -29.80
N LEU A 35 18.97 -7.67 -30.47
CA LEU A 35 18.22 -6.45 -30.78
C LEU A 35 17.51 -5.89 -29.54
N ALA A 36 17.01 -6.77 -28.67
CA ALA A 36 16.23 -6.38 -27.51
C ALA A 36 17.06 -6.06 -26.26
N SER A 37 18.29 -6.58 -26.18
CA SER A 37 19.14 -6.49 -24.98
C SER A 37 20.60 -6.22 -25.35
N PRO A 38 21.22 -5.16 -24.80
CA PRO A 38 22.64 -4.91 -24.98
C PRO A 38 23.51 -6.00 -24.31
N VAL A 39 23.01 -6.63 -23.25
CA VAL A 39 23.70 -7.75 -22.57
C VAL A 39 23.78 -8.96 -23.49
N PHE A 40 22.65 -9.38 -24.07
CA PHE A 40 22.65 -10.46 -25.06
C PHE A 40 23.42 -10.07 -26.32
N SER A 41 23.34 -8.82 -26.78
CA SER A 41 24.14 -8.33 -27.91
C SER A 41 25.64 -8.50 -27.69
N LYS A 42 26.10 -8.22 -26.47
CA LYS A 42 27.49 -8.43 -26.06
C LYS A 42 27.83 -9.93 -25.97
N MET A 43 26.97 -10.73 -25.33
CA MET A 43 27.14 -12.18 -25.17
C MET A 43 27.24 -12.93 -26.51
N PHE A 44 26.40 -12.57 -27.49
CA PHE A 44 26.43 -13.15 -28.84
C PHE A 44 27.38 -12.40 -29.80
N GLY A 45 28.12 -11.43 -29.28
CA GLY A 45 29.13 -10.68 -30.01
C GLY A 45 30.36 -11.52 -30.38
N PRO A 46 31.21 -11.06 -31.31
CA PRO A 46 32.38 -11.81 -31.78
C PRO A 46 33.47 -12.02 -30.70
N ASN A 47 33.39 -11.28 -29.59
CA ASN A 47 34.38 -11.30 -28.52
C ASN A 47 34.14 -12.39 -27.47
N PHE A 48 33.01 -13.07 -27.53
CA PHE A 48 32.63 -14.15 -26.63
C PHE A 48 32.61 -15.49 -27.36
N LYS A 49 32.87 -16.57 -26.62
CA LYS A 49 32.96 -17.92 -27.17
C LYS A 49 31.66 -18.31 -27.89
N GLU A 50 30.55 -18.02 -27.24
CA GLU A 50 29.18 -18.28 -27.69
C GLU A 50 28.92 -17.62 -29.04
N GLY A 51 29.27 -16.34 -29.20
CA GLY A 51 29.12 -15.63 -30.46
C GLY A 51 30.07 -16.10 -31.57
N GLN A 52 31.23 -16.67 -31.22
CA GLN A 52 32.12 -17.30 -32.20
C GLN A 52 31.60 -18.64 -32.70
N GLU A 53 31.02 -19.45 -31.81
CA GLU A 53 30.37 -20.73 -32.14
C GLU A 53 29.18 -20.49 -33.09
N ILE A 54 28.30 -19.53 -32.79
CA ILE A 54 27.18 -19.15 -33.68
C ILE A 54 27.67 -18.77 -35.08
N ARG A 55 28.75 -17.98 -35.20
CA ARG A 55 29.30 -17.56 -36.50
C ARG A 55 29.93 -18.69 -37.31
N ARG A 56 30.31 -19.79 -36.65
CA ARG A 56 30.78 -21.02 -37.32
C ARG A 56 29.63 -21.90 -37.80
N GLY A 57 28.39 -21.54 -37.47
CA GLY A 57 27.20 -22.33 -37.75
C GLY A 57 26.89 -23.37 -36.67
N ASP A 58 27.55 -23.28 -35.51
CA ASP A 58 27.23 -24.12 -34.35
C ASP A 58 26.01 -23.56 -33.60
N CYS A 59 25.35 -24.40 -32.80
CA CYS A 59 24.26 -24.01 -31.91
C CYS A 59 24.70 -24.18 -30.45
N PRO A 60 25.41 -23.21 -29.85
CA PRO A 60 25.95 -23.36 -28.50
C PRO A 60 24.85 -23.46 -27.45
N ARG A 61 25.16 -24.19 -26.37
CA ARG A 61 24.30 -24.30 -25.19
C ARG A 61 24.90 -23.50 -24.04
N ILE A 62 24.17 -22.49 -23.60
CA ILE A 62 24.62 -21.47 -22.65
C ILE A 62 23.86 -21.64 -21.35
N SER A 63 24.57 -21.79 -20.23
CA SER A 63 23.97 -21.94 -18.91
C SER A 63 23.82 -20.59 -18.23
N LEU A 64 22.61 -20.29 -17.76
CA LEU A 64 22.26 -19.11 -17.00
C LEU A 64 21.96 -19.56 -15.55
N GLU A 65 22.98 -19.54 -14.70
CA GLU A 65 22.93 -20.22 -13.38
C GLU A 65 22.27 -19.38 -12.28
N GLU A 66 22.26 -18.06 -12.43
CA GLU A 66 21.74 -17.11 -11.44
C GLU A 66 20.34 -16.58 -11.80
N ASP A 67 19.72 -17.14 -12.83
CA ASP A 67 18.46 -16.64 -13.35
C ASP A 67 17.29 -17.54 -12.95
N ASP A 68 16.14 -16.92 -12.70
CA ASP A 68 14.88 -17.59 -12.43
C ASP A 68 14.30 -18.19 -13.73
N PRO A 69 14.02 -19.52 -13.77
CA PRO A 69 13.54 -20.18 -14.98
C PRO A 69 12.19 -19.70 -15.50
N GLU A 70 11.30 -19.25 -14.61
CA GLU A 70 9.96 -18.78 -14.98
C GLU A 70 10.02 -17.36 -15.55
N ALA A 71 10.70 -16.45 -14.84
CA ALA A 71 10.95 -15.09 -15.30
C ALA A 71 11.64 -15.08 -16.67
N MET A 72 12.72 -15.86 -16.82
CA MET A 72 13.43 -15.93 -18.11
C MET A 72 12.57 -16.59 -19.19
N GLY A 73 11.78 -17.61 -18.86
CA GLY A 73 10.83 -18.19 -19.82
C GLY A 73 9.87 -17.15 -20.38
N LEU A 74 9.33 -16.29 -19.52
CA LEU A 74 8.41 -15.24 -19.92
C LEU A 74 9.11 -14.11 -20.71
N ILE A 75 10.27 -13.64 -20.24
CA ILE A 75 11.07 -12.63 -20.97
C ILE A 75 11.40 -13.14 -22.37
N LEU A 76 11.98 -14.34 -22.48
CA LEU A 76 12.39 -14.89 -23.77
C LEU A 76 11.19 -15.09 -24.70
N SER A 77 10.05 -15.54 -24.17
CA SER A 77 8.81 -15.68 -24.94
C SER A 77 8.33 -14.34 -25.48
N ILE A 78 8.34 -13.28 -24.66
CA ILE A 78 7.98 -11.92 -25.07
C ILE A 78 8.92 -11.42 -26.17
N LEU A 79 10.24 -11.58 -26.00
CA LEU A 79 11.22 -11.12 -26.98
C LEU A 79 11.07 -11.82 -28.35
N HIS A 80 10.59 -13.07 -28.36
CA HIS A 80 10.32 -13.85 -29.56
C HIS A 80 8.86 -13.75 -30.05
N TYR A 81 8.09 -12.78 -29.57
CA TYR A 81 6.69 -12.56 -29.96
C TYR A 81 5.78 -13.77 -29.68
N LYS A 82 6.14 -14.64 -28.74
CA LYS A 82 5.33 -15.78 -28.28
C LYS A 82 4.44 -15.37 -27.12
N CYS A 83 3.62 -14.35 -27.35
CA CYS A 83 2.91 -13.64 -26.27
C CYS A 83 1.55 -14.24 -25.89
N ALA A 84 1.11 -15.33 -26.53
CA ALA A 84 -0.23 -15.90 -26.33
C ALA A 84 -0.50 -16.37 -24.89
N GLN A 85 0.54 -16.69 -24.13
CA GLN A 85 0.44 -17.19 -22.75
C GLN A 85 0.90 -16.14 -21.72
N VAL A 86 1.18 -14.90 -22.15
CA VAL A 86 1.61 -13.85 -21.22
C VAL A 86 0.44 -13.46 -20.32
N PRO A 87 0.57 -13.58 -18.99
CA PRO A 87 -0.54 -13.35 -18.08
C PRO A 87 -0.93 -11.87 -18.04
N LEU A 88 -2.22 -11.59 -17.89
CA LEU A 88 -2.75 -10.21 -17.78
C LEU A 88 -2.52 -9.57 -16.39
N ALA A 89 -2.26 -10.40 -15.39
CA ALA A 89 -1.92 -10.02 -14.02
C ALA A 89 -0.93 -11.03 -13.47
N MET A 90 -0.01 -10.58 -12.62
CA MET A 90 0.98 -11.43 -11.96
C MET A 90 0.94 -11.17 -10.47
N GLU A 91 1.38 -12.16 -9.70
CA GLU A 91 1.57 -11.96 -8.27
C GLU A 91 2.75 -11.00 -8.02
N PRO A 92 2.70 -10.17 -6.97
CA PRO A 92 3.69 -9.10 -6.75
C PRO A 92 5.14 -9.60 -6.77
N LYS A 93 5.42 -10.71 -6.07
CA LYS A 93 6.76 -11.28 -6.03
C LYS A 93 7.26 -11.75 -7.40
N GLU A 94 6.40 -12.43 -8.17
CA GLU A 94 6.74 -12.90 -9.52
C GLU A 94 7.04 -11.74 -10.46
N LEU A 95 6.23 -10.66 -10.37
CA LEU A 95 6.44 -9.43 -11.12
C LEU A 95 7.77 -8.76 -10.75
N ALA A 96 8.12 -8.70 -9.47
CA ALA A 96 9.40 -8.17 -9.02
C ALA A 96 10.59 -9.00 -9.53
N THR A 97 10.52 -10.33 -9.44
CA THR A 97 11.52 -11.23 -10.01
C THR A 97 11.67 -11.01 -11.50
N LEU A 98 10.57 -10.93 -12.26
CA LEU A 98 10.61 -10.64 -13.69
C LEU A 98 11.30 -9.30 -13.99
N ALA A 99 10.98 -8.26 -13.22
CA ALA A 99 11.55 -6.93 -13.38
C ALA A 99 13.06 -6.91 -13.12
N MET A 100 13.52 -7.62 -12.09
CA MET A 100 14.95 -7.78 -11.79
C MET A 100 15.71 -8.41 -12.96
N HIS A 101 15.15 -9.43 -13.60
CA HIS A 101 15.77 -10.09 -14.76
C HIS A 101 15.74 -9.19 -16.00
N ALA A 102 14.62 -8.48 -16.22
CA ALA A 102 14.53 -7.53 -17.31
C ALA A 102 15.57 -6.41 -17.19
N ASP A 103 15.79 -5.92 -15.97
CA ASP A 103 16.80 -4.90 -15.65
C ASP A 103 18.23 -5.46 -15.80
N LYS A 104 18.50 -6.65 -15.25
CA LYS A 104 19.79 -7.37 -15.41
C LYS A 104 20.21 -7.48 -16.86
N TYR A 105 19.28 -7.81 -17.75
CA TYR A 105 19.53 -7.95 -19.18
C TYR A 105 19.29 -6.66 -19.97
N TYR A 106 18.91 -5.54 -19.33
CA TYR A 106 18.59 -4.26 -19.97
C TYR A 106 17.58 -4.41 -21.12
N CYS A 107 16.52 -5.19 -20.91
CA CYS A 107 15.45 -5.40 -21.89
C CYS A 107 14.09 -4.81 -21.48
N ASN A 108 14.08 -3.92 -20.47
CA ASN A 108 12.89 -3.21 -19.99
C ASN A 108 12.10 -2.53 -21.11
N GLU A 109 12.79 -1.93 -22.10
CA GLU A 109 12.16 -1.28 -23.25
C GLU A 109 11.31 -2.24 -24.08
N ALA A 110 11.81 -3.46 -24.30
CA ALA A 110 11.07 -4.49 -25.02
C ALA A 110 9.86 -4.97 -24.21
N LEU A 111 9.95 -4.97 -22.87
CA LEU A 111 8.88 -5.40 -21.98
C LEU A 111 7.89 -4.29 -21.61
N ARG A 112 8.13 -3.04 -22.01
CA ARG A 112 7.38 -1.85 -21.57
C ARG A 112 5.85 -1.98 -21.68
N PRO A 113 5.24 -2.51 -22.76
CA PRO A 113 3.79 -2.64 -22.84
C PRO A 113 3.21 -3.51 -21.72
N TRP A 114 3.90 -4.61 -21.39
CA TRP A 114 3.48 -5.53 -20.34
C TRP A 114 3.79 -4.98 -18.96
N ALA A 115 4.98 -4.39 -18.76
CA ALA A 115 5.34 -3.72 -17.50
C ALA A 115 4.31 -2.64 -17.13
N SER A 116 3.89 -1.81 -18.09
CA SER A 116 2.84 -0.81 -17.87
C SER A 116 1.50 -1.45 -17.48
N GLN A 117 1.10 -2.53 -18.15
CA GLN A 117 -0.12 -3.27 -17.81
C GLN A 117 -0.05 -3.87 -16.41
N TRP A 118 1.04 -4.54 -16.05
CA TRP A 118 1.18 -5.21 -14.76
C TRP A 118 1.30 -4.22 -13.60
N CYS A 119 2.07 -3.13 -13.77
CA CYS A 119 2.19 -2.08 -12.76
C CYS A 119 0.90 -1.27 -12.57
N SER A 120 0.08 -1.13 -13.61
CA SER A 120 -1.22 -0.43 -13.50
C SER A 120 -2.35 -1.33 -13.02
N ASN A 121 -2.29 -2.64 -13.31
CA ASN A 121 -3.25 -3.64 -12.88
C ASN A 121 -2.98 -4.07 -11.43
N MET A 122 -3.01 -3.09 -10.54
CA MET A 122 -2.80 -3.29 -9.13
C MET A 122 -4.05 -3.93 -8.52
N LYS A 123 -4.03 -5.24 -8.27
CA LYS A 123 -5.01 -5.86 -7.38
C LYS A 123 -4.93 -5.20 -5.99
N GLU A 124 -5.96 -5.38 -5.16
CA GLU A 124 -5.88 -5.02 -3.74
C GLU A 124 -4.75 -5.82 -3.10
N VAL A 125 -3.63 -5.14 -2.89
CA VAL A 125 -2.48 -5.71 -2.21
C VAL A 125 -2.67 -5.49 -0.73
N THR A 126 -2.61 -6.55 0.06
CA THR A 126 -2.85 -6.48 1.51
C THR A 126 -1.59 -6.79 2.32
N ALA A 127 -0.69 -7.63 1.81
CA ALA A 127 0.51 -7.99 2.54
C ALA A 127 1.55 -6.86 2.47
N PRO A 128 2.27 -6.55 3.57
CA PRO A 128 3.32 -5.52 3.57
C PRO A 128 4.43 -5.80 2.56
N GLU A 129 4.87 -7.05 2.41
CA GLU A 129 5.91 -7.47 1.47
C GLU A 129 5.48 -7.28 0.01
N ASP A 130 4.21 -7.52 -0.31
CA ASP A 130 3.68 -7.35 -1.66
C ASP A 130 3.73 -5.88 -2.12
N HIS A 131 3.56 -4.93 -1.21
CA HIS A 131 3.78 -3.51 -1.52
C HIS A 131 5.24 -3.25 -1.88
N GLY A 132 6.17 -3.89 -1.17
CA GLY A 132 7.60 -3.84 -1.47
C GLY A 132 7.91 -4.43 -2.84
N PHE A 133 7.35 -5.59 -3.17
CA PHE A 133 7.56 -6.22 -4.48
C PHE A 133 6.96 -5.40 -5.63
N MET A 134 5.78 -4.80 -5.44
CA MET A 134 5.21 -3.88 -6.44
C MET A 134 6.09 -2.64 -6.66
N LEU A 135 6.65 -2.08 -5.59
CA LEU A 135 7.59 -0.96 -5.67
C LEU A 135 8.88 -1.36 -6.38
N LEU A 136 9.45 -2.53 -6.03
CA LEU A 136 10.65 -3.06 -6.65
C LEU A 136 10.45 -3.29 -8.15
N ALA A 137 9.33 -3.92 -8.53
CA ALA A 137 8.97 -4.09 -9.92
C ALA A 137 8.87 -2.76 -10.68
N ALA A 138 8.12 -1.81 -10.13
CA ALA A 138 7.94 -0.51 -10.75
C ALA A 138 9.26 0.28 -10.85
N TYR A 139 10.12 0.17 -9.84
CA TYR A 139 11.45 0.75 -9.85
C TYR A 139 12.34 0.12 -10.92
N MET A 140 12.45 -1.21 -10.96
CA MET A 140 13.28 -1.92 -11.94
C MET A 140 12.80 -1.66 -13.37
N PHE A 141 11.50 -1.68 -13.64
CA PHE A 141 10.96 -1.36 -14.97
C PHE A 141 11.03 0.12 -15.37
N ARG A 142 11.43 1.03 -14.47
CA ARG A 142 11.29 2.48 -14.63
C ARG A 142 9.84 2.87 -14.99
N SER A 143 8.87 2.26 -14.28
CA SER A 143 7.45 2.36 -14.61
C SER A 143 6.87 3.74 -14.29
N PRO A 144 6.05 4.34 -15.18
CA PRO A 144 5.38 5.60 -14.89
C PRO A 144 4.37 5.50 -13.73
N SER A 145 3.92 4.28 -13.39
CA SER A 145 3.02 4.03 -12.26
C SER A 145 3.72 4.05 -10.90
N PHE A 146 5.05 4.19 -10.85
CA PHE A 146 5.83 4.13 -9.60
C PHE A 146 5.30 5.10 -8.53
N SER A 147 5.04 6.35 -8.91
CA SER A 147 4.54 7.37 -7.99
C SER A 147 3.20 7.01 -7.35
N GLU A 148 2.29 6.46 -8.16
CA GLU A 148 0.99 6.01 -7.67
C GLU A 148 1.12 4.81 -6.73
N ILE A 149 1.95 3.83 -7.08
CA ILE A 149 2.27 2.66 -6.25
C ILE A 149 2.86 3.09 -4.90
N ALA A 150 3.81 4.04 -4.91
CA ALA A 150 4.40 4.61 -3.70
C ALA A 150 3.38 5.31 -2.80
N SER A 151 2.53 6.17 -3.38
CA SER A 151 1.48 6.86 -2.61
C SER A 151 0.49 5.88 -1.96
N ARG A 152 0.22 4.76 -2.62
CA ARG A 152 -0.65 3.71 -2.10
C ARG A 152 0.04 2.94 -0.97
N ALA A 153 1.31 2.61 -1.14
CA ALA A 153 2.11 1.98 -0.09
C ALA A 153 2.13 2.82 1.19
N VAL A 154 2.32 4.15 1.11
CA VAL A 154 2.24 5.03 2.30
C VAL A 154 0.88 4.94 2.99
N ARG A 155 -0.21 4.79 2.24
CA ARG A 155 -1.57 4.73 2.79
C ARG A 155 -1.89 3.39 3.48
N GLN A 156 -1.24 2.31 3.07
CA GLN A 156 -1.63 0.94 3.41
C GLN A 156 -0.56 0.16 4.18
N LEU A 157 0.68 0.65 4.23
CA LEU A 157 1.74 0.06 5.04
C LEU A 157 1.61 0.46 6.52
N THR A 158 1.88 -0.51 7.39
CA THR A 158 2.00 -0.28 8.83
C THR A 158 3.38 0.31 9.17
N PRO A 159 3.54 1.05 10.28
CA PRO A 159 4.81 1.71 10.64
C PRO A 159 6.03 0.79 10.75
N ASN A 160 5.83 -0.51 10.98
CA ASN A 160 6.89 -1.50 11.13
C ASN A 160 7.22 -2.27 9.84
N PHE A 161 6.75 -1.81 8.67
CA PHE A 161 6.92 -2.51 7.39
C PHE A 161 8.38 -2.83 7.05
N ALA A 162 9.33 -1.95 7.40
CA ALA A 162 10.75 -2.13 7.09
C ALA A 162 11.30 -3.47 7.66
N SER A 163 10.91 -3.80 8.90
CA SER A 163 11.31 -5.07 9.54
C SER A 163 10.75 -6.33 8.86
N ILE A 164 9.67 -6.17 8.09
CA ILE A 164 9.10 -7.25 7.27
C ILE A 164 9.92 -7.34 5.97
N TRP A 165 10.21 -6.20 5.35
CA TRP A 165 10.97 -6.15 4.10
C TRP A 165 12.40 -6.66 4.24
N GLU A 166 13.06 -6.42 5.37
CA GLU A 166 14.41 -6.94 5.69
C GLU A 166 14.52 -8.48 5.61
N LYS A 167 13.40 -9.20 5.67
CA LYS A 167 13.36 -10.67 5.57
C LYS A 167 13.39 -11.17 4.11
N HIS A 168 13.29 -10.28 3.14
CA HIS A 168 13.25 -10.58 1.72
C HIS A 168 14.49 -10.01 1.04
N GLU A 169 15.40 -10.87 0.63
CA GLU A 169 16.68 -10.49 0.00
C GLU A 169 16.47 -9.63 -1.26
N GLU A 170 15.38 -9.89 -2.01
CA GLU A 170 15.05 -9.15 -3.22
C GLU A 170 14.72 -7.68 -2.92
N LEU A 171 14.05 -7.42 -1.78
CA LEU A 171 13.66 -6.06 -1.39
C LEU A 171 14.84 -5.21 -0.95
N ALA A 172 16.00 -5.82 -0.63
CA ALA A 172 17.24 -5.08 -0.38
C ALA A 172 17.78 -4.36 -1.63
N LEU A 173 17.24 -4.65 -2.82
CA LEU A 173 17.57 -3.96 -4.07
C LEU A 173 16.83 -2.62 -4.22
N LEU A 174 15.82 -2.34 -3.39
CA LEU A 174 15.22 -1.02 -3.34
C LEU A 174 16.18 -0.01 -2.68
N PRO A 175 16.37 1.18 -3.25
CA PRO A 175 17.12 2.25 -2.59
C PRO A 175 16.59 2.58 -1.19
N GLU A 176 17.50 2.76 -0.22
CA GLU A 176 17.17 3.12 1.17
C GLU A 176 16.36 4.44 1.25
N THR A 177 16.58 5.35 0.30
CA THR A 177 15.83 6.61 0.18
C THR A 177 14.33 6.39 0.02
N ILE A 178 13.91 5.31 -0.66
CA ILE A 178 12.51 4.93 -0.81
C ILE A 178 11.96 4.49 0.55
N THR A 179 12.65 3.59 1.25
CA THR A 179 12.19 3.07 2.55
C THR A 179 12.13 4.16 3.60
N ASP A 180 13.09 5.08 3.62
CA ASP A 180 13.12 6.22 4.55
C ASP A 180 11.96 7.18 4.27
N THR A 181 11.75 7.54 3.00
CA THR A 181 10.68 8.46 2.60
C THR A 181 9.30 7.87 2.91
N LEU A 182 9.09 6.58 2.67
CA LEU A 182 7.84 5.90 3.07
C LEU A 182 7.64 5.95 4.58
N SER A 183 8.68 5.63 5.36
CA SER A 183 8.64 5.64 6.83
C SER A 183 8.30 7.02 7.38
N ASP A 184 8.94 8.06 6.86
CA ASP A 184 8.69 9.45 7.26
C ASP A 184 7.27 9.91 6.93
N GLN A 185 6.78 9.59 5.73
CA GLN A 185 5.40 9.94 5.35
C GLN A 185 4.36 9.20 6.21
N ILE A 186 4.55 7.90 6.47
CA ILE A 186 3.65 7.11 7.33
C ILE A 186 3.65 7.68 8.75
N ALA A 187 4.83 7.91 9.34
CA ALA A 187 4.96 8.45 10.69
C ALA A 187 4.39 9.87 10.80
N GLY A 188 4.59 10.70 9.78
CA GLY A 188 4.02 12.05 9.69
C GLY A 188 2.50 12.03 9.62
N GLY A 189 1.93 11.21 8.75
CA GLY A 189 0.47 11.07 8.59
C GLY A 189 -0.20 10.57 9.86
N LEU A 190 0.34 9.54 10.51
CA LEU A 190 -0.22 8.99 11.75
C LEU A 190 -0.16 10.01 12.90
N ARG A 191 0.93 10.79 12.97
CA ARG A 191 1.07 11.87 13.94
C ARG A 191 0.02 12.95 13.72
N GLU A 192 -0.23 13.34 12.48
CA GLU A 192 -1.26 14.33 12.14
C GLU A 192 -2.66 13.82 12.48
N LEU A 193 -2.99 12.58 12.13
CA LEU A 193 -4.26 11.95 12.50
C LEU A 193 -4.46 11.90 14.03
N HIS A 194 -3.40 11.60 14.78
CA HIS A 194 -3.47 11.63 16.25
C HIS A 194 -3.69 13.06 16.79
N GLN A 195 -3.02 14.07 16.22
CA GLN A 195 -3.24 15.47 16.58
C GLN A 195 -4.68 15.94 16.28
N LEU A 196 -5.30 15.41 15.23
CA LEU A 196 -6.72 15.69 14.95
C LEU A 196 -7.62 15.25 16.12
N LEU A 197 -7.36 14.10 16.75
CA LEU A 197 -8.13 13.66 17.92
C LEU A 197 -8.01 14.63 19.09
N GLN A 198 -6.79 15.09 19.37
CA GLN A 198 -6.51 16.02 20.47
C GLN A 198 -7.14 17.38 20.23
N SER A 199 -6.97 17.93 19.02
CA SER A 199 -7.54 19.23 18.66
C SER A 199 -9.08 19.22 18.69
N THR A 200 -9.69 18.06 18.40
CA THR A 200 -11.15 17.88 18.44
C THR A 200 -11.68 17.95 19.87
N GLU A 201 -10.99 17.31 20.82
CA GLU A 201 -11.34 17.41 22.24
C GLU A 201 -11.28 18.86 22.75
N VAL A 202 -10.22 19.59 22.41
CA VAL A 202 -10.06 21.00 22.80
C VAL A 202 -11.20 21.85 22.26
N ARG A 203 -11.52 21.71 20.96
CA ARG A 203 -12.65 22.43 20.35
C ARG A 203 -13.97 22.10 21.04
N LEU A 204 -14.23 20.83 21.38
CA LEU A 204 -15.45 20.43 22.07
C LEU A 204 -15.57 21.05 23.47
N ARG A 205 -14.45 21.16 24.20
CA ARG A 205 -14.37 21.76 25.53
C ARG A 205 -14.64 23.27 25.51
N GLU A 206 -14.19 23.96 24.46
CA GLU A 206 -14.39 25.41 24.29
C GLU A 206 -15.84 25.79 23.92
N GLN A 207 -16.65 24.85 23.43
CA GLN A 207 -18.04 25.10 23.04
C GLN A 207 -18.95 25.23 24.26
N LYS A 208 -19.34 26.48 24.58
CA LYS A 208 -20.18 26.81 25.74
C LYS A 208 -21.69 26.67 25.51
N ALA A 209 -22.11 26.40 24.27
CA ALA A 209 -23.53 26.26 23.94
C ALA A 209 -24.16 25.04 24.63
N CYS A 210 -25.34 25.22 25.19
CA CYS A 210 -26.15 24.18 25.81
C CYS A 210 -27.38 23.90 24.95
N HIS A 211 -27.72 22.62 24.78
CA HIS A 211 -28.90 22.20 24.03
C HIS A 211 -29.76 21.26 24.86
N SER A 212 -31.07 21.30 24.73
CA SER A 212 -31.96 20.39 25.45
C SER A 212 -31.73 18.94 25.02
N MET A 213 -31.94 17.99 25.93
CA MET A 213 -31.93 16.56 25.67
C MET A 213 -33.20 15.94 26.25
N TYR A 214 -33.56 14.76 25.77
CA TYR A 214 -34.64 13.99 26.37
C TYR A 214 -34.28 13.55 27.79
N GLY A 215 -35.21 13.74 28.73
CA GLY A 215 -35.08 13.36 30.13
C GLY A 215 -34.84 14.52 31.09
N LEU A 216 -34.94 14.21 32.37
CA LEU A 216 -34.76 15.15 33.49
C LEU A 216 -33.61 14.68 34.38
N ILE A 217 -32.96 15.60 35.09
CA ILE A 217 -31.94 15.32 36.10
C ILE A 217 -32.47 15.77 37.46
N CYS A 218 -32.44 14.88 38.45
CA CYS A 218 -32.75 15.25 39.82
C CYS A 218 -31.66 16.17 40.41
N SER A 219 -32.01 17.37 40.84
CA SER A 219 -31.04 18.34 41.42
C SER A 219 -30.38 17.84 42.71
N ARG A 220 -31.07 16.98 43.47
CA ARG A 220 -30.58 16.44 44.74
C ARG A 220 -29.58 15.29 44.58
N CYS A 221 -29.76 14.41 43.59
CA CYS A 221 -28.97 13.17 43.48
C CYS A 221 -28.36 12.91 42.11
N GLY A 222 -28.56 13.79 41.13
CA GLY A 222 -27.97 13.70 39.79
C GLY A 222 -28.54 12.59 38.89
N ARG A 223 -29.50 11.79 39.36
CA ARG A 223 -30.08 10.71 38.55
C ARG A 223 -30.84 11.26 37.34
N THR A 224 -30.61 10.64 36.19
CA THR A 224 -31.41 10.87 34.98
C THR A 224 -32.75 10.13 35.08
N LEU A 225 -33.83 10.80 34.70
CA LEU A 225 -35.21 10.35 34.75
C LEU A 225 -35.87 10.53 33.36
N PRO A 226 -36.96 9.81 33.06
CA PRO A 226 -37.77 10.07 31.86
C PRO A 226 -38.31 11.51 31.81
N GLY A 227 -38.67 11.99 30.62
CA GLY A 227 -39.11 13.37 30.40
C GLY A 227 -40.40 13.75 31.13
N GLU A 228 -41.25 12.76 31.42
CA GLU A 228 -42.56 12.91 32.05
C GLU A 228 -42.51 12.71 33.58
N ALA A 229 -41.32 12.49 34.14
CA ALA A 229 -41.15 12.21 35.56
C ALA A 229 -41.56 13.42 36.41
N LYS A 230 -42.40 13.19 37.43
CA LYS A 230 -42.85 14.24 38.37
C LYS A 230 -41.98 14.34 39.63
N LYS A 231 -41.22 13.29 39.96
CA LYS A 231 -40.31 13.24 41.11
C LYS A 231 -39.22 12.18 40.93
N CYS A 232 -38.10 12.38 41.60
CA CYS A 232 -37.10 11.34 41.88
C CYS A 232 -37.62 10.42 42.98
N HIS A 233 -38.04 9.20 42.64
CA HIS A 233 -38.50 8.22 43.63
C HIS A 233 -37.48 7.87 44.73
N PRO A 234 -36.18 7.65 44.42
CA PRO A 234 -35.17 7.31 45.44
C PRO A 234 -34.95 8.38 46.50
N CYS A 235 -35.19 9.65 46.16
CA CYS A 235 -34.83 10.79 47.00
C CYS A 235 -36.01 11.69 47.34
N CYS A 236 -37.22 11.31 46.90
CA CYS A 236 -38.47 12.06 46.97
C CYS A 236 -38.38 13.53 46.49
N ASN A 237 -37.37 13.88 45.70
CA ASN A 237 -37.14 15.24 45.24
C ASN A 237 -38.05 15.55 44.03
N THR A 238 -38.75 16.67 44.07
CA THR A 238 -39.57 17.18 42.95
C THR A 238 -38.85 18.23 42.11
N ASP A 239 -37.69 18.71 42.58
CA ASP A 239 -36.86 19.65 41.82
C ASP A 239 -36.05 18.88 40.75
N LEU A 240 -36.59 18.91 39.53
CA LEU A 240 -36.07 18.19 38.37
C LEU A 240 -35.67 19.18 37.27
N LEU A 241 -34.42 19.12 36.84
CA LEU A 241 -33.86 19.98 35.80
C LEU A 241 -33.94 19.29 34.44
N THR A 242 -34.11 20.05 33.36
CA THR A 242 -34.02 19.47 32.00
C THR A 242 -32.60 18.95 31.76
N LYS A 243 -32.46 17.74 31.22
CA LYS A 243 -31.14 17.23 30.82
C LYS A 243 -30.63 18.08 29.66
N THR A 244 -29.37 18.52 29.73
CA THR A 244 -28.76 19.36 28.70
C THR A 244 -27.48 18.75 28.15
N CYS A 245 -27.28 18.90 26.85
CA CYS A 245 -26.03 18.66 26.17
C CYS A 245 -25.08 19.82 26.47
N THR A 246 -24.11 19.58 27.35
CA THR A 246 -23.05 20.53 27.75
C THR A 246 -21.72 20.18 27.06
N SER A 247 -20.69 21.02 27.22
CA SER A 247 -19.32 20.70 26.81
C SER A 247 -18.85 19.37 27.40
N ASP A 248 -19.04 19.19 28.71
CA ASP A 248 -18.57 18.02 29.44
C ASP A 248 -19.27 16.74 28.96
N HIS A 249 -20.57 16.83 28.70
CA HIS A 249 -21.32 15.71 28.13
C HIS A 249 -20.82 15.35 26.72
N ARG A 250 -20.57 16.35 25.86
CA ARG A 250 -20.01 16.11 24.51
C ARG A 250 -18.61 15.48 24.56
N VAL A 251 -17.74 15.94 25.47
CA VAL A 251 -16.40 15.38 25.65
C VAL A 251 -16.47 13.94 26.14
N ALA A 252 -17.37 13.63 27.09
CA ALA A 252 -17.58 12.26 27.55
C ALA A 252 -18.04 11.33 26.41
N GLU A 253 -19.06 11.74 25.65
CA GLU A 253 -19.58 10.98 24.50
C GLU A 253 -18.54 10.83 23.37
N TYR A 254 -17.68 11.84 23.17
CA TYR A 254 -16.57 11.77 22.24
C TYR A 254 -15.59 10.67 22.62
N PHE A 255 -15.11 10.63 23.87
CA PHE A 255 -14.21 9.57 24.33
C PHE A 255 -14.88 8.20 24.35
N GLU A 256 -16.18 8.10 24.66
CA GLU A 256 -16.92 6.85 24.53
C GLU A 256 -16.95 6.36 23.08
N THR A 257 -17.14 7.28 22.13
CA THR A 257 -17.09 6.99 20.69
C THR A 257 -15.68 6.56 20.27
N LEU A 258 -14.64 7.28 20.67
CA LEU A 258 -13.25 6.87 20.39
C LEU A 258 -12.93 5.50 20.98
N THR A 259 -13.45 5.17 22.16
CA THR A 259 -13.26 3.86 22.78
C THR A 259 -13.91 2.75 21.94
N ARG A 260 -15.12 2.96 21.42
CA ARG A 260 -15.77 2.00 20.50
C ARG A 260 -15.00 1.82 19.20
N CYS A 261 -14.35 2.89 18.72
CA CYS A 261 -13.52 2.86 17.50
C CYS A 261 -12.08 2.39 17.77
N GLU A 262 -11.78 1.96 18.99
CA GLU A 262 -10.44 1.58 19.45
C GLU A 262 -9.38 2.68 19.27
N LEU A 263 -9.76 3.96 19.23
CA LEU A 263 -8.88 5.12 19.11
C LEU A 263 -8.48 5.70 20.48
N TRP A 264 -9.07 5.17 21.56
CA TRP A 264 -8.85 5.56 22.95
C TRP A 264 -9.08 4.35 23.87
N PRO A 265 -8.39 4.20 25.02
CA PRO A 265 -7.35 5.06 25.59
C PRO A 265 -5.93 4.78 25.10
N SER A 266 -5.75 3.74 24.27
CA SER A 266 -4.43 3.34 23.82
C SER A 266 -3.97 4.14 22.59
N LEU A 267 -2.68 4.44 22.54
CA LEU A 267 -2.01 4.97 21.34
C LEU A 267 -1.62 3.86 20.36
N LYS A 268 -1.85 2.58 20.70
CA LYS A 268 -1.48 1.42 19.89
C LYS A 268 -1.93 1.48 18.41
N PRO A 269 -3.15 1.95 18.06
CA PRO A 269 -3.54 2.04 16.66
C PRO A 269 -2.58 2.92 15.84
N PHE A 270 -2.10 4.02 16.41
CA PHE A 270 -1.20 4.95 15.74
C PHE A 270 0.25 4.45 15.65
N THR A 271 0.54 3.27 16.17
CA THR A 271 1.85 2.61 16.08
C THR A 271 1.79 1.26 15.38
N ALA A 272 0.59 0.75 15.10
CA ALA A 272 0.37 -0.63 14.62
C ALA A 272 -0.60 -0.74 13.44
N THR A 273 -1.29 0.35 13.07
CA THR A 273 -2.24 0.40 11.95
C THR A 273 -1.73 1.38 10.91
N ASP A 274 -2.07 1.13 9.64
CA ASP A 274 -1.82 2.03 8.52
C ASP A 274 -2.76 3.25 8.51
N LEU A 275 -2.49 4.22 7.64
CA LEU A 275 -3.27 5.45 7.55
C LEU A 275 -4.73 5.20 7.16
N SER A 276 -4.97 4.25 6.25
CA SER A 276 -6.32 3.91 5.77
C SER A 276 -7.14 3.28 6.88
N GLY A 277 -6.57 2.36 7.65
CA GLY A 277 -7.23 1.76 8.81
C GLY A 277 -7.61 2.78 9.90
N ILE A 278 -6.80 3.83 10.13
CA ILE A 278 -7.17 4.92 11.04
C ILE A 278 -8.29 5.80 10.46
N GLN A 279 -8.21 6.12 9.17
CA GLN A 279 -9.25 6.88 8.46
C GLN A 279 -10.61 6.17 8.54
N GLU A 280 -10.65 4.86 8.30
CA GLU A 280 -11.88 4.05 8.41
C GLU A 280 -12.48 4.12 9.82
N ARG A 281 -11.63 4.08 10.87
CA ARG A 281 -12.09 4.26 12.26
C ARG A 281 -12.70 5.65 12.49
N PHE A 282 -12.19 6.69 11.86
CA PHE A 282 -12.77 8.05 11.94
C PHE A 282 -14.11 8.12 11.20
N GLN A 283 -14.22 7.45 10.05
CA GLN A 283 -15.49 7.34 9.31
C GLN A 283 -16.54 6.58 10.14
N TYR A 284 -16.14 5.50 10.83
CA TYR A 284 -17.01 4.80 11.77
C TYR A 284 -17.45 5.70 12.93
N ALA A 285 -16.52 6.45 13.53
CA ALA A 285 -16.83 7.42 14.59
C ALA A 285 -17.87 8.47 14.14
N ARG A 286 -17.80 8.90 12.88
CA ARG A 286 -18.79 9.81 12.26
C ARG A 286 -20.16 9.16 12.14
N GLY A 287 -20.24 7.88 11.78
CA GLY A 287 -21.50 7.17 11.50
C GLY A 287 -22.22 6.61 12.74
N ASP A 288 -21.47 6.19 13.77
CA ASP A 288 -22.01 5.46 14.94
C ASP A 288 -22.03 6.30 16.24
N HIS A 289 -22.21 7.62 16.14
CA HIS A 289 -22.42 8.44 17.34
C HIS A 289 -23.87 8.27 17.84
N LYS A 290 -24.06 7.83 19.08
CA LYS A 290 -25.40 7.64 19.69
C LYS A 290 -26.00 8.93 20.25
N HIS A 291 -25.34 10.07 20.02
CA HIS A 291 -25.70 11.35 20.60
C HIS A 291 -26.98 11.94 20.01
N LEU A 292 -27.93 12.29 20.89
CA LEU A 292 -29.19 12.93 20.53
C LEU A 292 -29.44 14.14 21.44
N CYS A 293 -29.51 15.33 20.85
CA CYS A 293 -29.93 16.56 21.53
C CYS A 293 -30.75 17.45 20.59
N GLY A 294 -31.36 18.51 21.14
CA GLY A 294 -32.21 19.44 20.41
C GLY A 294 -31.51 20.23 19.29
N ALA A 295 -30.18 20.19 19.21
CA ALA A 295 -29.43 20.75 18.09
C ALA A 295 -29.30 19.81 16.89
N GLY A 296 -29.59 18.51 17.03
CA GLY A 296 -29.44 17.52 15.96
C GLY A 296 -28.08 17.62 15.25
N GLU A 297 -28.10 17.76 13.93
CA GLU A 297 -26.93 17.88 13.05
C GLU A 297 -26.05 19.11 13.31
N THR A 298 -26.58 20.14 13.98
CA THR A 298 -25.81 21.33 14.35
C THR A 298 -25.16 21.21 15.72
N CYS A 299 -25.34 20.10 16.44
CA CYS A 299 -24.65 19.84 17.70
C CYS A 299 -23.12 19.90 17.48
N PRO A 300 -22.36 20.57 18.37
CA PRO A 300 -20.91 20.63 18.22
C PRO A 300 -20.23 19.26 18.12
N LEU A 301 -20.69 18.25 18.89
CA LEU A 301 -20.14 16.89 18.79
C LEU A 301 -20.29 16.29 17.39
N VAL A 302 -21.50 16.40 16.82
CA VAL A 302 -21.82 15.85 15.50
C VAL A 302 -21.01 16.54 14.41
N ARG A 303 -20.92 17.87 14.46
CA ARG A 303 -20.12 18.66 13.51
C ARG A 303 -18.64 18.33 13.60
N GLU A 304 -18.11 18.18 14.81
CA GLU A 304 -16.69 17.88 15.03
C GLU A 304 -16.33 16.46 14.57
N LEU A 305 -17.19 15.45 14.77
CA LEU A 305 -16.97 14.10 14.24
C LEU A 305 -16.98 14.07 12.70
N LYS A 306 -17.85 14.87 12.07
CA LYS A 306 -17.84 15.04 10.60
C LYS A 306 -16.55 15.69 10.12
N LEU A 307 -16.14 16.77 10.78
CA LEU A 307 -14.91 17.49 10.45
C LEU A 307 -13.67 16.61 10.67
N LEU A 308 -13.66 15.79 11.73
CA LEU A 308 -12.59 14.84 12.02
C LEU A 308 -12.40 13.83 10.87
N SER A 309 -13.50 13.22 10.42
CA SER A 309 -13.49 12.30 9.27
C SER A 309 -13.01 12.99 7.99
N GLN A 310 -13.52 14.19 7.69
CA GLN A 310 -13.10 14.95 6.49
C GLN A 310 -11.61 15.29 6.52
N LYS A 311 -11.09 15.77 7.66
CA LYS A 311 -9.67 16.09 7.80
C LYS A 311 -8.78 14.86 7.69
N ALA A 312 -9.24 13.68 8.12
CA ALA A 312 -8.50 12.45 7.88
C ALA A 312 -8.45 12.09 6.39
N ASP A 313 -9.56 12.26 5.66
CA ASP A 313 -9.57 12.11 4.20
C ASP A 313 -8.55 13.07 3.55
N ASP A 314 -8.47 14.32 4.01
CA ASP A 314 -7.51 15.32 3.53
C ASP A 314 -6.04 14.95 3.84
N VAL A 315 -5.76 14.26 4.95
CA VAL A 315 -4.42 13.74 5.27
C VAL A 315 -4.02 12.70 4.22
N LEU A 316 -4.89 11.74 3.92
CA LEU A 316 -4.60 10.69 2.95
C LEU A 316 -4.50 11.22 1.52
N GLN A 317 -5.30 12.22 1.15
CA GLN A 317 -5.22 12.86 -0.18
C GLN A 317 -3.93 13.67 -0.39
N ARG A 318 -3.30 14.14 0.69
CA ARG A 318 -2.02 14.87 0.63
C ARG A 318 -0.80 13.96 0.59
N VAL A 319 -0.96 12.65 0.80
CA VAL A 319 0.12 11.68 0.64
C VAL A 319 0.66 11.80 -0.78
N LYS A 320 1.95 12.13 -0.89
CA LYS A 320 2.59 12.33 -2.19
C LYS A 320 3.25 11.02 -2.63
N GLY A 321 3.06 10.69 -3.90
CA GLY A 321 3.92 9.70 -4.54
C GLY A 321 5.35 10.21 -4.64
N MET A 322 6.29 9.30 -4.80
CA MET A 322 7.70 9.60 -5.09
C MET A 322 7.92 9.47 -6.60
N THR A 323 8.74 10.31 -7.20
CA THR A 323 9.14 10.17 -8.60
C THR A 323 10.46 9.42 -8.70
N LEU A 324 10.71 8.76 -9.83
CA LEU A 324 11.97 8.05 -10.05
C LEU A 324 13.13 9.04 -10.16
N GLU A 325 12.88 10.23 -10.71
CA GLU A 325 13.87 11.30 -10.83
C GLU A 325 14.34 11.81 -9.46
N GLU A 326 13.45 11.92 -8.47
CA GLU A 326 13.81 12.32 -7.10
C GLU A 326 14.72 11.29 -6.42
N ILE A 327 14.57 10.01 -6.77
CA ILE A 327 15.32 8.89 -6.19
C ILE A 327 16.71 8.81 -6.83
N ASP A 328 16.79 8.88 -8.16
CA ASP A 328 18.03 8.74 -8.92
C ASP A 328 19.01 9.93 -8.71
N ILE A 329 18.53 11.09 -8.24
CA ILE A 329 19.39 12.25 -7.91
C ILE A 329 20.25 12.01 -6.64
N VAL A 330 19.86 11.05 -5.79
CA VAL A 330 20.50 10.79 -4.50
C VAL A 330 21.59 9.71 -4.58
N ILE A 331 21.72 9.03 -5.73
CA ILE A 331 22.69 7.95 -6.01
C ILE A 331 23.83 8.48 -6.90
#